data_AF-A0A482U1R7-F1
#
_entry.id   AF-A0A482U1R7-F1
#
_cell.length_a   1.000
_cell.length_b   1.000
_cell.length_c   1.000
_cell.angle_alpha   90.00
_cell.angle_beta   90.00
_cell.angle_gamma   90.00
#
_symmetry.space_group_name_H-M   'P 1'
#
loop_
_entity.id
_entity.type
_entity.pdbx_description
1 polymer ?
#
loop_
_entity_poly.entity_id
_entity_poly.type
_entity_poly.pdbx_seq_one_letter_code
_entity_poly.pdbx_strand_id
1 'polypeptide(L)'
;MTLSHERTRSVIKTEEFLRELARNTELPQDIRSYAKSLLRHYPSADQILSLGRLEECLVSDAPDDEYRRRVIAFHQPLFSSSLDFTR
;
A
#
# COMPACT_ATOMS: atom_id res chain seq x y z
N MET A 1 16.70 12.91 -1.26
CA MET A 1 16.03 11.80 -0.56
C MET A 1 14.54 12.11 -0.51
N THR A 2 13.66 11.18 -0.90
CA THR A 2 12.21 11.33 -0.74
C THR A 2 11.83 11.03 0.72
N LEU A 3 11.01 11.86 1.34
CA LEU A 3 10.53 11.66 2.71
C LEU A 3 9.50 10.51 2.74
N SER A 4 9.38 9.80 3.86
CA SER A 4 8.45 8.67 4.00
C SER A 4 7.01 9.08 3.66
N HIS A 5 6.55 10.21 4.22
CA HIS A 5 5.22 10.75 3.95
C HIS A 5 5.00 11.15 2.48
N GLU A 6 6.04 11.56 1.77
CA GLU A 6 5.95 11.85 0.33
C GLU A 6 5.73 10.58 -0.48
N ARG A 7 6.41 9.47 -0.12
CA ARG A 7 6.17 8.15 -0.74
C ARG A 7 4.76 7.65 -0.45
N THR A 8 4.33 7.70 0.81
CA THR A 8 2.96 7.34 1.22
C THR A 8 1.92 8.09 0.39
N ARG A 9 2.07 9.43 0.29
CA ARG A 9 1.17 10.27 -0.51
C ARG A 9 1.20 9.90 -2.00
N SER A 10 2.36 9.61 -2.55
CA SER A 10 2.49 9.25 -3.96
C SER A 10 1.77 7.94 -4.28
N VAL A 11 1.94 6.91 -3.46
CA VAL A 11 1.30 5.60 -3.67
C VAL A 11 -0.22 5.71 -3.59
N ILE A 12 -0.74 6.42 -2.58
CA ILE A 12 -2.19 6.65 -2.45
C ILE A 12 -2.75 7.39 -3.67
N LYS A 13 -2.09 8.47 -4.11
CA LYS A 13 -2.52 9.22 -5.31
C LYS A 13 -2.49 8.38 -6.57
N THR A 14 -1.55 7.45 -6.70
CA THR A 14 -1.51 6.53 -7.84
C THR A 14 -2.70 5.57 -7.82
N GLU A 15 -3.12 5.07 -6.66
CA GLU A 15 -4.35 4.28 -6.55
C GLU A 15 -5.57 5.06 -7.03
N GLU A 16 -5.72 6.30 -6.56
CA GLU A 16 -6.81 7.21 -6.96
C GLU A 16 -6.82 7.44 -8.48
N PHE A 17 -5.65 7.77 -9.04
CA PHE A 17 -5.49 7.97 -10.48
C PHE A 17 -5.87 6.73 -11.29
N LEU A 18 -5.44 5.53 -10.87
CA LEU A 18 -5.81 4.29 -11.54
C LEU A 18 -7.34 4.05 -11.48
N ARG A 19 -7.99 4.41 -10.37
CA ARG A 19 -9.47 4.32 -10.25
C ARG A 19 -10.17 5.30 -11.19
N GLU A 20 -9.64 6.50 -11.35
CA GLU A 20 -10.14 7.49 -12.31
C GLU A 20 -10.01 6.97 -13.75
N LEU A 21 -8.83 6.48 -14.14
CA LEU A 21 -8.61 5.89 -15.46
C LEU A 21 -9.55 4.72 -15.73
N ALA A 22 -9.72 3.82 -14.76
CA ALA A 22 -10.59 2.65 -14.91
C ALA A 22 -12.08 2.98 -15.12
N ARG A 23 -12.52 4.17 -14.66
CA ARG A 23 -13.92 4.63 -14.73
C ARG A 23 -14.17 5.63 -15.85
N ASN A 24 -13.13 6.24 -16.43
CA ASN A 24 -13.28 7.26 -17.46
C ASN A 24 -13.76 6.65 -18.80
N THR A 25 -15.00 6.93 -19.17
CA THR A 25 -15.65 6.43 -20.39
C THR A 25 -15.07 7.01 -21.68
N GLU A 26 -14.37 8.14 -21.61
CA GLU A 26 -13.71 8.79 -22.76
C GLU A 26 -12.42 8.08 -23.17
N LEU A 27 -11.84 7.26 -22.29
CA LEU A 27 -10.62 6.50 -22.59
C LEU A 27 -10.89 5.24 -23.41
N PRO A 28 -9.93 4.78 -24.22
CA PRO A 28 -9.96 3.45 -24.82
C PRO A 28 -10.17 2.31 -23.80
N GLN A 29 -10.88 1.25 -24.22
CA GLN A 29 -11.27 0.12 -23.36
C GLN A 29 -10.07 -0.67 -22.83
N ASP A 30 -9.00 -0.78 -23.62
CA ASP A 30 -7.74 -1.42 -23.26
C ASP A 30 -7.06 -0.68 -22.08
N ILE A 31 -6.98 0.65 -22.13
CA ILE A 31 -6.42 1.47 -21.03
C ILE A 31 -7.22 1.26 -19.74
N ARG A 32 -8.56 1.33 -19.82
CA ARG A 32 -9.42 1.08 -18.66
C ARG A 32 -9.23 -0.33 -18.08
N SER A 33 -9.14 -1.32 -18.96
CA SER A 33 -8.97 -2.72 -18.57
C SER A 33 -7.61 -2.96 -17.92
N TYR A 34 -6.57 -2.30 -18.44
CA TYR A 34 -5.24 -2.35 -17.85
C TYR A 34 -5.19 -1.69 -16.47
N ALA A 35 -5.77 -0.50 -16.30
CA ALA A 35 -5.91 0.16 -15.00
C ALA A 35 -6.65 -0.74 -13.99
N LYS A 36 -7.75 -1.40 -14.41
CA LYS A 36 -8.45 -2.39 -13.57
C LYS A 36 -7.57 -3.57 -13.20
N SER A 37 -6.73 -4.06 -14.11
CA SER A 37 -5.80 -5.16 -13.84
C SER A 37 -4.76 -4.76 -12.80
N LEU A 38 -4.18 -3.56 -12.90
CA LEU A 38 -3.24 -3.04 -11.92
C LEU A 38 -3.89 -2.90 -10.54
N LEU A 39 -5.11 -2.34 -10.48
CA LEU A 39 -5.86 -2.17 -9.23
C LEU A 39 -6.16 -3.48 -8.49
N ARG A 40 -6.14 -4.65 -9.15
CA ARG A 40 -6.33 -5.95 -8.46
C ARG A 40 -5.21 -6.27 -7.48
N HIS A 41 -4.02 -5.73 -7.72
CA HIS A 41 -2.82 -6.01 -6.93
C HIS A 41 -2.23 -4.73 -6.30
N TYR A 42 -2.77 -3.56 -6.66
CA TYR A 42 -2.33 -2.30 -6.09
C TYR A 42 -2.84 -2.16 -4.65
N PRO A 43 -2.00 -1.73 -3.70
CA PRO A 43 -2.42 -1.54 -2.32
C PRO A 43 -3.42 -0.39 -2.20
N SER A 44 -4.40 -0.56 -1.31
CA SER A 44 -5.33 0.50 -0.93
C SER A 44 -4.69 1.51 0.03
N ALA A 45 -5.27 2.72 0.11
CA ALA A 45 -4.86 3.73 1.08
C ALA A 45 -4.81 3.20 2.53
N ASP A 46 -5.81 2.43 2.96
CA ASP A 46 -5.85 1.85 4.31
C ASP A 46 -4.70 0.87 4.55
N GLN A 47 -4.37 0.06 3.55
CA GLN A 47 -3.23 -0.87 3.59
C GLN A 47 -1.91 -0.10 3.71
N ILE A 48 -1.72 0.95 2.89
CA ILE A 48 -0.52 1.79 2.93
C ILE A 48 -0.37 2.52 4.28
N LEU A 49 -1.44 3.11 4.81
CA LEU A 49 -1.41 3.77 6.11
C LEU A 49 -1.17 2.79 7.26
N SER A 50 -1.71 1.56 7.16
CA SER A 50 -1.47 0.51 8.14
C SER A 50 -0.01 0.05 8.15
N LEU A 51 0.62 -0.04 6.97
CA LEU A 51 2.05 -0.34 6.85
C LEU A 51 2.92 0.79 7.40
N GLY A 52 2.58 2.05 7.12
CA GLY A 52 3.29 3.21 7.69
C GLY A 52 3.27 3.22 9.22
N ARG A 53 2.11 2.93 9.84
CA ARG A 53 2.01 2.77 11.29
C ARG A 53 2.87 1.63 11.83
N LEU A 54 2.97 0.51 11.11
CA LEU A 54 3.88 -0.57 11.48
C LEU A 54 5.33 -0.11 11.45
N GLU A 55 5.77 0.56 10.38
CA GLU A 55 7.14 1.08 10.26
C GLU A 55 7.47 2.05 11.42
N GLU A 56 6.56 2.96 11.74
CA GLU A 56 6.67 3.87 12.89
C GLU A 56 6.79 3.11 14.21
N CYS A 57 5.99 2.05 14.41
CA CYS A 57 6.05 1.21 15.61
C CYS A 57 7.38 0.44 15.74
N LEU A 58 8.01 0.08 14.62
CA LEU A 58 9.28 -0.65 14.61
C LEU A 58 10.47 0.26 14.94
N VAL A 59 10.37 1.57 14.66
CA VAL A 59 11.42 2.56 14.93
C VAL A 59 11.28 3.21 16.31
N SER A 60 10.15 3.03 16.99
CA SER A 60 9.92 3.57 18.34
C SER A 60 10.84 2.91 19.39
N ASP A 61 11.61 3.72 20.12
CA ASP A 61 12.52 3.28 21.18
C ASP A 61 11.82 2.94 22.52
N ALA A 62 10.49 2.80 22.53
CA ALA A 62 9.73 2.50 23.74
C ALA A 62 10.03 1.08 24.27
N PRO A 63 10.50 0.93 25.53
CA PRO A 63 11.14 -0.31 26.02
C PRO A 63 10.21 -1.53 26.20
N ASP A 64 8.89 -1.34 26.36
CA ASP A 64 7.92 -2.45 26.31
C ASP A 64 6.51 -1.93 25.97
N ASP A 65 6.28 -1.70 24.67
CA ASP A 65 4.98 -1.20 24.23
C ASP A 65 4.04 -2.36 23.88
N GLU A 66 3.03 -2.60 24.73
CA GLU A 66 1.92 -3.50 24.43
C GLU A 66 1.29 -3.17 23.07
N TYR A 67 1.26 -1.88 22.71
CA TYR A 67 0.79 -1.42 21.40
C TYR A 67 1.66 -1.97 20.26
N ARG A 68 2.99 -2.01 20.39
CA ARG A 68 3.88 -2.62 19.38
C ARG A 68 3.57 -4.11 19.19
N ARG A 69 3.34 -4.86 20.28
CA ARG A 69 2.94 -6.28 20.20
C ARG A 69 1.61 -6.45 19.48
N ARG A 70 0.62 -5.60 19.77
CA ARG A 70 -0.69 -5.61 19.11
C ARG A 70 -0.58 -5.28 17.62
N VAL A 71 0.14 -4.22 17.27
CA VAL A 71 0.32 -3.80 15.87
C VAL A 71 0.99 -4.89 15.05
N ILE A 72 2.04 -5.54 15.59
CA ILE A 72 2.70 -6.67 14.93
C ILE A 72 1.75 -7.87 14.81
N ALA A 73 1.03 -8.22 15.87
CA ALA A 73 0.14 -9.40 15.88
C ALA A 73 -1.03 -9.29 14.89
N PHE A 74 -1.54 -8.08 14.66
CA PHE A 74 -2.67 -7.84 13.75
C PHE A 74 -2.23 -7.34 12.37
N HIS A 75 -0.93 -7.18 12.12
CA HIS A 75 -0.45 -6.77 10.80
C HIS A 75 -0.68 -7.87 9.77
N GLN A 76 -1.34 -7.51 8.66
CA GLN A 76 -1.42 -8.36 7.47
C GLN A 76 -0.28 -8.02 6.52
N PRO A 77 0.61 -8.97 6.19
CA PRO A 77 1.69 -8.74 5.22
C PRO A 77 1.14 -8.32 3.86
N LEU A 78 1.59 -7.18 3.36
CA LEU A 78 1.21 -6.66 2.04
C LEU A 78 2.23 -6.99 0.95
N PHE A 79 3.50 -7.05 1.34
CA PHE A 79 4.61 -7.26 0.43
C PHE A 79 5.54 -8.33 1.01
N SER A 80 6.18 -9.09 0.11
CA SER A 80 7.22 -10.05 0.43
C SER A 80 8.57 -9.54 -0.07
N SER A 81 9.66 -10.01 0.56
CA SER A 81 11.02 -9.77 0.09
C SER A 81 11.42 -10.62 -1.12
N SER A 82 10.51 -11.48 -1.61
CA SER A 82 10.71 -12.38 -2.75
C SER A 82 9.62 -12.17 -3.80
N LEU A 83 9.99 -12.33 -5.06
CA LEU A 83 9.06 -12.40 -6.20
C LEU A 83 8.68 -13.84 -6.56
N ASP A 84 9.36 -14.82 -5.96
CA ASP A 84 9.10 -16.23 -6.19
C ASP A 84 7.92 -16.69 -5.33
N PHE A 85 6.88 -17.23 -5.98
CA PHE A 85 5.83 -17.97 -5.29
C PHE A 85 6.41 -19.33 -4.83
N THR A 86 6.75 -19.46 -3.55
CA THR A 86 6.92 -20.79 -2.95
C THR A 86 5.55 -21.47 -2.92
N ARG A 87 5.40 -22.50 -3.75
CA ARG A 87 4.20 -23.32 -3.91
C ARG A 87 4.08 -24.35 -2.80
#